data_AF-A0A812RX70-F1
#
_entry.id   AF-A0A812RX70-F1
#
_cell.length_a   1.000
_cell.length_b   1.000
_cell.length_c   1.000
_cell.angle_alpha   90.00
_cell.angle_beta   90.00
_cell.angle_gamma   90.00
#
_symmetry.space_group_name_H-M   'P 1'
#
loop_
_entity.id
_entity.type
_entity.pdbx_description
1 polymer ?
#
loop_
_entity_poly.entity_id
_entity_poly.type
_entity_poly.pdbx_seq_one_letter_code
_entity_poly.pdbx_strand_id
1 'polypeptide(L)'
;MAQGTSIKPPSRDIVTANVAAALAEDLGAEDVSAALIPASTSAHARVITREDGVFCGAPWVVETGRQVDPDITITWHVEDADSVSANQTLFELRGPARSLLSAERTMLNFVQLLSGTSTKTAKYVRLINQTDTVLLDTRKTIPGLRVAQKYAVTCGGGSNHRMGLFDAYLLKENHIAAAGSITAAVSAARAQHPELALEVETENLDELEQAITAGADIAMIDNFSLADTNTAVAMAKGKIKLEASGGIDEKTITDIAATGANTTTMSRYSAFAIHLGISFLIFVVLTYLVVFEWYPGIFFDSDGGWRGMRIIIAVDLVLGPMLTLIVFKAGKPGLKFDMTTIALLQFVCLTAGTYVVYSERPLAVVFSDGRFSVMNKKDYIDAGHERPPNLKNFPGDSPKWVMVNLPDSAEEEAALRRDMFKSGGLVSTVSDLYVPFETTGDDFFAEAEEIEVVLAGRGWEARVNTWLSGQDRELEDYAFFTFSTRFVIGYLIYDRTTREHVGIITNES
;
A
#
# COMPACT_ATOMS: atom_id res chain seq x y z
N MET A 1 -10.15 -1.46 42.23
CA MET A 1 -9.04 -0.53 42.57
C MET A 1 -7.89 -1.36 43.13
N ALA A 2 -6.86 -1.64 42.34
CA ALA A 2 -5.64 -2.28 42.83
C ALA A 2 -4.67 -1.17 43.27
N GLN A 3 -4.45 -1.06 44.58
CA GLN A 3 -3.36 -0.28 45.15
C GLN A 3 -2.02 -0.98 44.85
N GLY A 4 -1.05 -0.24 44.31
CA GLY A 4 0.36 -0.40 44.69
C GLY A 4 1.20 -1.51 44.05
N THR A 5 1.00 -1.90 42.79
CA THR A 5 2.08 -2.55 42.03
C THR A 5 2.85 -1.49 41.25
N SER A 6 4.08 -1.19 41.70
CA SER A 6 4.98 -0.30 40.96
C SER A 6 5.17 -0.86 39.55
N ILE A 7 4.79 -0.07 38.54
CA ILE A 7 4.96 -0.44 37.14
C ILE A 7 6.46 -0.58 36.88
N LYS A 8 6.92 -1.79 36.56
CA LYS A 8 8.33 -2.04 36.35
C LYS A 8 8.78 -1.39 35.04
N PRO A 9 9.79 -0.50 35.04
CA PRO A 9 10.30 0.08 33.81
C PRO A 9 10.93 -1.00 32.93
N PRO A 10 10.98 -0.80 31.60
CA PRO A 10 11.67 -1.70 30.70
C PRO A 10 13.15 -1.86 31.04
N SER A 11 13.76 -2.93 30.54
CA SER A 11 15.21 -3.11 30.63
C SER A 11 15.93 -1.95 29.96
N ARG A 12 16.97 -1.42 30.63
CA ARG A 12 17.75 -0.28 30.16
C ARG A 12 18.27 -0.46 28.73
N ASP A 13 18.74 -1.66 28.38
CA ASP A 13 19.31 -1.94 27.06
C ASP A 13 18.33 -1.64 25.91
N ILE A 14 17.05 -1.93 26.10
CA ILE A 14 16.00 -1.65 25.10
C ILE A 14 15.77 -0.13 24.99
N VAL A 15 15.70 0.57 26.12
CA VAL A 15 15.53 2.03 26.14
C VAL A 15 16.74 2.69 25.48
N THR A 16 17.96 2.26 25.82
CA THR A 16 19.21 2.74 25.22
C THR A 16 19.22 2.52 23.71
N ALA A 17 18.83 1.34 23.23
CA ALA A 17 18.77 1.06 21.79
C ALA A 17 17.72 1.91 21.06
N ASN A 18 16.53 2.10 21.66
CA ASN A 18 15.50 2.97 21.09
C ASN A 18 15.98 4.42 20.98
N VAL A 19 16.56 4.96 22.06
CA VAL A 19 17.07 6.34 22.08
C VAL A 19 18.24 6.52 21.13
N ALA A 20 19.18 5.56 21.08
CA ALA A 20 20.34 5.65 20.19
C ALA A 20 19.91 5.69 18.71
N ALA A 21 18.94 4.87 18.32
CA ALA A 21 18.39 4.90 16.96
C ALA A 21 17.71 6.24 16.65
N ALA A 22 16.92 6.77 17.58
CA ALA A 22 16.20 8.04 17.42
C ALA A 22 17.13 9.28 17.43
N LEU A 23 18.25 9.23 18.16
CA LEU A 23 19.27 10.28 18.11
C LEU A 23 20.08 10.22 16.82
N ALA A 24 20.42 9.00 16.36
CA ALA A 24 21.20 8.82 15.14
C ALA A 24 20.47 9.34 13.88
N GLU A 25 19.14 9.20 13.82
CA GLU A 25 18.36 9.73 12.69
C GLU A 25 18.25 11.27 12.68
N ASP A 26 18.26 11.91 13.85
CA ASP A 26 17.97 13.36 13.99
C ASP A 26 19.25 14.21 14.05
N LEU A 27 20.31 13.74 14.73
CA LEU A 27 21.52 14.52 14.98
C LEU A 27 22.58 14.40 13.87
N GLY A 28 22.62 13.29 13.13
CA GLY A 28 23.66 13.04 12.14
C GLY A 28 25.08 13.26 12.70
N ALA A 29 25.86 14.14 12.07
CA ALA A 29 27.20 14.51 12.53
C ALA A 29 27.19 15.66 13.55
N GLU A 30 26.30 16.65 13.39
CA GLU A 30 26.15 17.78 14.31
C GLU A 30 24.79 18.49 14.12
N ASP A 31 24.27 19.10 15.19
CA ASP A 31 23.17 20.06 15.13
C ASP A 31 23.71 21.46 14.77
N VAL A 32 23.65 21.78 13.48
CA VAL A 32 24.14 23.05 12.92
C VAL A 32 23.42 24.28 13.47
N SER A 33 22.18 24.14 13.93
CA SER A 33 21.41 25.26 14.48
C SER A 33 21.80 25.53 15.93
N ALA A 34 21.95 24.48 16.73
CA ALA A 34 22.46 24.61 18.10
C ALA A 34 23.91 25.16 18.12
N ALA A 35 24.72 24.85 17.11
CA ALA A 35 26.10 25.35 16.99
C ALA A 35 26.22 26.89 16.97
N LEU A 36 25.15 27.61 16.61
CA LEU A 36 25.11 29.08 16.61
C LEU A 36 25.14 29.68 18.03
N ILE A 37 24.76 28.91 19.05
CA ILE A 37 24.69 29.37 20.44
C ILE A 37 26.07 29.26 21.08
N PRO A 38 26.60 30.23 21.84
CA PRO A 38 27.89 30.08 22.52
C PRO A 38 27.92 28.84 23.44
N ALA A 39 29.01 28.05 23.40
CA ALA A 39 29.14 26.81 24.17
C ALA A 39 29.03 26.99 25.70
N SER A 40 29.35 28.18 26.21
CA SER A 40 29.22 28.54 27.63
C SER A 40 27.79 28.88 28.05
N THR A 41 26.83 28.95 27.11
CA THR A 41 25.44 29.31 27.41
C THR A 41 24.75 28.15 28.10
N SER A 42 24.22 28.38 29.30
CA SER A 42 23.30 27.46 29.97
C SER A 42 21.86 27.92 29.77
N ALA A 43 20.93 26.98 29.72
CA ALA A 43 19.50 27.25 29.63
C ALA A 43 18.70 26.43 30.63
N HIS A 44 17.46 26.89 30.84
CA HIS A 44 16.42 26.21 31.61
C HIS A 44 15.18 26.11 30.72
N ALA A 45 14.61 24.90 30.63
CA ALA A 45 13.42 24.64 29.85
C ALA A 45 12.36 23.96 30.71
N ARG A 46 11.10 24.20 30.37
CA ARG A 46 9.94 23.62 31.05
C ARG A 46 9.05 22.94 30.02
N VAL A 47 8.83 21.65 30.21
CA VAL A 47 7.97 20.85 29.33
C VAL A 47 6.58 20.77 29.93
N ILE A 48 5.58 21.12 29.13
CA ILE A 48 4.16 21.12 29.53
C ILE A 48 3.34 20.22 28.60
N THR A 49 2.22 19.71 29.09
CA THR A 49 1.19 19.12 28.22
C THR A 49 0.20 20.19 27.75
N ARG A 50 -0.44 19.98 26.59
CA ARG A 50 -1.53 20.85 26.08
C ARG A 50 -2.91 20.21 26.22
N GLU A 51 -2.96 18.95 26.59
CA GLU A 51 -4.18 18.14 26.68
C GLU A 51 -4.19 17.36 27.99
N ASP A 52 -5.40 17.00 28.44
CA ASP A 52 -5.57 16.05 29.54
C ASP A 52 -5.16 14.65 29.07
N GLY A 53 -4.51 13.87 29.95
CA GLY A 53 -4.06 12.54 29.58
C GLY A 53 -3.42 11.75 30.71
N VAL A 54 -2.63 10.75 30.32
CA VAL A 54 -1.80 9.94 31.20
C VAL A 54 -0.36 10.04 30.74
N PHE A 55 0.54 10.45 31.63
CA PHE A 55 1.95 10.61 31.31
C PHE A 55 2.65 9.25 31.19
N CYS A 56 3.48 9.10 30.16
CA CYS A 56 4.37 7.95 30.00
C CYS A 56 5.58 8.34 29.15
N GLY A 57 6.77 7.93 29.58
CA GLY A 57 8.01 8.03 28.81
C GLY A 57 9.24 8.45 29.60
N ALA A 58 9.17 8.56 30.94
CA ALA A 58 10.30 9.01 31.76
C ALA A 58 11.63 8.29 31.48
N PRO A 59 11.68 6.95 31.30
CA PRO A 59 12.93 6.25 30.98
C PRO A 59 13.61 6.74 29.70
N TRP A 60 12.84 7.04 28.65
CA TRP A 60 13.36 7.53 27.37
C TRP A 60 13.83 8.97 27.46
N VAL A 61 13.18 9.81 28.25
CA VAL A 61 13.63 11.17 28.53
C VAL A 61 14.97 11.16 29.27
N VAL A 62 15.09 10.38 30.35
CA VAL A 62 16.35 10.24 31.11
C VAL A 62 17.47 9.72 30.22
N GLU A 63 17.21 8.69 29.43
CA GLU A 63 18.23 8.09 28.57
C GLU A 63 18.63 9.02 27.42
N THR A 64 17.70 9.81 26.87
CA THR A 64 18.01 10.83 25.85
C THR A 64 18.94 11.89 26.40
N GLY A 65 18.64 12.44 27.59
CA GLY A 65 19.53 13.40 28.25
C GLY A 65 20.93 12.80 28.46
N ARG A 66 21.00 11.58 28.97
CA ARG A 66 22.27 10.86 29.21
C ARG A 66 23.10 10.64 27.95
N GLN A 67 22.48 10.31 26.82
CA GLN A 67 23.19 10.05 25.56
C GLN A 67 23.62 11.34 24.86
N VAL A 68 22.84 12.41 24.97
CA VAL A 68 23.18 13.71 24.37
C VAL A 68 24.25 14.43 25.21
N ASP A 69 24.01 14.58 26.50
CA ASP A 69 24.92 15.29 27.40
C ASP A 69 24.63 14.96 28.89
N PRO A 70 25.57 14.31 29.61
CA PRO A 70 25.38 13.97 31.02
C PRO A 70 25.20 15.17 31.96
N ASP A 71 25.51 16.39 31.51
CA ASP A 71 25.29 17.62 32.29
C ASP A 71 23.82 18.11 32.25
N ILE A 72 22.96 17.46 31.46
CA ILE A 72 21.51 17.71 31.48
C ILE A 72 20.91 17.13 32.76
N THR A 73 20.37 18.02 33.58
CA THR A 73 19.62 17.67 34.80
C THR A 73 18.12 17.79 34.57
N ILE A 74 17.36 16.82 35.08
CA ILE A 74 15.91 16.70 34.88
C ILE A 74 15.22 16.73 36.24
N THR A 75 14.29 17.66 36.42
CA THR A 75 13.43 17.75 37.60
C THR A 75 12.02 17.30 37.22
N TRP A 76 11.56 16.19 37.77
CA TRP A 76 10.24 15.62 37.50
C TRP A 76 9.14 16.25 38.36
N HIS A 77 7.98 16.50 37.76
CA HIS A 77 6.76 16.93 38.44
C HIS A 77 5.61 15.91 38.30
N VAL A 78 5.84 14.83 37.55
CA VAL A 78 4.92 13.72 37.32
C VAL A 78 5.72 12.42 37.26
N GLU A 79 5.07 11.30 37.59
CA GLU A 79 5.58 9.95 37.39
C GLU A 79 4.85 9.29 36.19
N ASP A 80 5.47 8.26 35.59
CA ASP A 80 4.79 7.46 34.58
C ASP A 80 3.51 6.83 35.17
N ALA A 81 2.42 6.85 34.40
CA ALA A 81 1.04 6.50 34.79
C ALA A 81 0.26 7.57 35.56
N ASP A 82 0.85 8.73 35.88
CA ASP A 82 0.09 9.84 36.45
C ASP A 82 -0.92 10.40 35.45
N SER A 83 -2.11 10.75 35.95
CA SER A 83 -3.06 11.57 35.21
C SER A 83 -2.58 13.01 35.18
N VAL A 84 -2.58 13.63 34.00
CA VAL A 84 -2.12 15.00 33.78
C VAL A 84 -3.22 15.86 33.17
N SER A 85 -3.20 17.15 33.48
CA SER A 85 -4.17 18.14 32.95
C SER A 85 -3.51 19.12 31.98
N ALA A 86 -4.28 19.66 31.05
CA ALA A 86 -3.81 20.65 30.09
C ALA A 86 -3.07 21.81 30.76
N ASN A 87 -1.92 22.19 30.19
CA ASN A 87 -0.98 23.21 30.68
C ASN A 87 -0.23 22.86 31.98
N GLN A 88 -0.37 21.63 32.50
CA GLN A 88 0.46 21.14 33.59
C GLN A 88 1.93 21.00 33.16
N THR A 89 2.84 21.37 34.05
CA THR A 89 4.27 21.10 33.89
C THR A 89 4.58 19.64 34.19
N LEU A 90 5.24 18.96 33.26
CA LEU A 90 5.60 17.55 33.37
C LEU A 90 6.99 17.39 33.98
N PHE A 91 7.97 18.08 33.41
CA PHE A 91 9.35 18.10 33.90
C PHE A 91 10.06 19.38 33.45
N GLU A 92 11.13 19.72 34.17
CA GLU A 92 12.05 20.80 33.84
C GLU A 92 13.43 20.26 33.50
N LEU A 93 14.12 20.96 32.60
CA LEU A 93 15.47 20.62 32.15
C LEU A 93 16.42 21.80 32.44
N ARG A 94 17.62 21.51 32.94
CA ARG A 94 18.72 22.50 33.07
C ARG A 94 20.02 21.89 32.57
N GLY A 95 20.80 22.67 31.82
CA GLY A 95 22.08 22.22 31.27
C GLY A 95 22.65 23.18 30.22
N PRO A 96 23.63 22.74 29.43
CA PRO A 96 24.12 23.51 28.28
C PRO A 96 23.01 23.73 27.25
N ALA A 97 22.88 24.97 26.76
CA ALA A 97 21.78 25.36 25.88
C ALA A 97 21.76 24.58 24.56
N ARG A 98 22.95 24.27 24.01
CA ARG A 98 23.08 23.45 22.79
C ARG A 98 22.48 22.06 23.02
N SER A 99 22.91 21.39 24.08
CA SER A 99 22.50 20.03 24.43
C SER A 99 21.00 19.93 24.70
N LEU A 100 20.42 20.92 25.38
CA LEU A 100 18.97 20.96 25.63
C LEU A 100 18.16 21.05 24.33
N LEU A 101 18.60 21.89 23.37
CA LEU A 101 17.91 22.04 22.08
C LEU A 101 18.05 20.78 21.22
N SER A 102 19.24 20.20 21.16
CA SER A 102 19.49 18.98 20.38
C SER A 102 18.76 17.75 20.96
N ALA A 103 18.51 17.70 22.27
CA ALA A 103 17.76 16.61 22.90
C ALA A 103 16.23 16.76 22.81
N GLU A 104 15.72 17.99 22.58
CA GLU A 104 14.31 18.33 22.74
C GLU A 104 13.39 17.42 21.91
N ARG A 105 13.66 17.32 20.61
CA ARG A 105 12.74 16.67 19.68
C ARG A 105 12.62 15.17 19.97
N THR A 106 13.75 14.51 20.19
CA THR A 106 13.80 13.09 20.56
C THR A 106 13.03 12.83 21.86
N MET A 107 13.28 13.61 22.92
CA MET A 107 12.55 13.47 24.20
C MET A 107 11.04 13.61 24.02
N LEU A 108 10.61 14.68 23.35
CA LEU A 108 9.19 14.98 23.17
C LEU A 108 8.49 13.96 22.28
N ASN A 109 9.15 13.44 21.24
CA ASN A 109 8.57 12.42 20.37
C ASN A 109 8.26 11.12 21.14
N PHE A 110 9.17 10.67 22.02
CA PHE A 110 8.90 9.51 22.88
C PHE A 110 7.75 9.78 23.85
N VAL A 111 7.79 10.92 24.56
CA VAL A 111 6.73 11.27 25.52
C VAL A 111 5.36 11.36 24.84
N GLN A 112 5.28 12.01 23.68
CA GLN A 112 4.03 12.15 22.92
C GLN A 112 3.46 10.79 22.49
N LEU A 113 4.30 9.93 21.92
CA LEU A 113 3.88 8.61 21.46
C LEU A 113 3.38 7.73 22.62
N LEU A 114 4.16 7.68 23.69
CA LEU A 114 3.89 6.78 24.82
C LEU A 114 2.73 7.31 25.66
N SER A 115 2.73 8.61 26.01
CA SER A 115 1.59 9.23 26.71
C SER A 115 0.31 9.15 25.89
N GLY A 116 0.37 9.27 24.56
CA GLY A 116 -0.78 9.07 23.68
C GLY A 116 -1.35 7.65 23.76
N THR A 117 -0.47 6.64 23.81
CA THR A 117 -0.86 5.23 24.01
C THR A 117 -1.49 5.03 25.37
N SER A 118 -0.85 5.49 26.46
CA SER A 118 -1.38 5.38 27.83
C SER A 118 -2.72 6.08 28.01
N THR A 119 -2.86 7.29 27.47
CA THR A 119 -4.11 8.08 27.52
C THR A 119 -5.25 7.34 26.83
N LYS A 120 -4.99 6.76 25.65
CA LYS A 120 -6.00 5.99 24.92
C LYS A 120 -6.40 4.74 25.69
N THR A 121 -5.43 4.00 26.25
CA THR A 121 -5.69 2.82 27.08
C THR A 121 -6.52 3.18 28.32
N ALA A 122 -6.14 4.23 29.05
CA ALA A 122 -6.87 4.68 30.24
C ALA A 122 -8.33 5.05 29.94
N LYS A 123 -8.59 5.58 28.74
CA LYS A 123 -9.96 5.83 28.27
C LYS A 123 -10.77 4.53 28.15
N TYR A 124 -10.22 3.49 27.54
CA TYR A 124 -10.90 2.19 27.43
C TYR A 124 -11.08 1.51 28.78
N VAL A 125 -10.05 1.51 29.62
CA VAL A 125 -10.12 0.97 30.99
C VAL A 125 -11.24 1.65 31.79
N ARG A 126 -11.41 2.97 31.63
CA ARG A 126 -12.50 3.70 32.27
C ARG A 126 -13.88 3.25 31.82
N LEU A 127 -14.06 2.88 30.55
CA LEU A 127 -15.35 2.41 30.01
C LEU A 127 -15.78 1.06 30.61
N ILE A 128 -14.82 0.23 31.02
CA ILE A 128 -15.07 -1.12 31.54
C ILE A 128 -14.87 -1.25 33.06
N ASN A 129 -14.63 -0.14 33.76
CA ASN A 129 -14.25 -0.16 35.19
C ASN A 129 -15.32 -0.71 36.15
N GLN A 130 -16.56 -0.85 35.68
CA GLN A 130 -17.68 -1.45 36.42
C GLN A 130 -17.76 -2.97 36.27
N THR A 131 -16.79 -3.59 35.57
CA THR A 131 -16.75 -5.02 35.26
C THR A 131 -15.42 -5.62 35.72
N ASP A 132 -15.37 -6.94 35.83
CA ASP A 132 -14.11 -7.67 36.11
C ASP A 132 -13.24 -7.87 34.86
N THR A 133 -13.69 -7.35 33.71
CA THR A 133 -13.02 -7.45 32.41
C THR A 133 -11.71 -6.67 32.39
N VAL A 134 -10.66 -7.30 31.88
CA VAL A 134 -9.36 -6.67 31.67
C VAL A 134 -9.17 -6.32 30.19
N LEU A 135 -8.63 -5.14 29.93
CA LEU A 135 -8.20 -4.72 28.61
C LEU A 135 -6.80 -5.26 28.31
N LEU A 136 -6.67 -6.02 27.23
CA LEU A 136 -5.40 -6.57 26.76
C LEU A 136 -4.91 -5.81 25.52
N ASP A 137 -3.59 -5.71 25.38
CA ASP A 137 -2.97 -5.23 24.15
C ASP A 137 -2.67 -6.37 23.16
N THR A 138 -1.91 -6.08 22.09
CA THR A 138 -1.60 -7.09 21.07
C THR A 138 -0.16 -6.94 20.56
N ARG A 139 0.21 -7.78 19.59
CA ARG A 139 1.46 -7.67 18.83
C ARG A 139 1.39 -6.63 17.69
N LYS A 140 0.26 -5.92 17.52
CA LYS A 140 0.03 -4.88 16.50
C LYS A 140 0.61 -3.54 16.99
N THR A 141 1.93 -3.50 17.07
CA THR A 141 2.71 -2.37 17.61
C THR A 141 3.53 -1.68 16.52
N ILE A 142 4.02 -0.48 16.81
CA ILE A 142 5.05 0.19 16.01
C ILE A 142 6.31 -0.69 16.01
N PRO A 143 6.89 -1.02 14.84
CA PRO A 143 8.12 -1.79 14.74
C PRO A 143 9.25 -1.15 15.55
N GLY A 144 10.05 -1.98 16.25
CA GLY A 144 11.15 -1.51 17.12
C GLY A 144 10.73 -0.96 18.48
N LEU A 145 9.45 -0.58 18.67
CA LEU A 145 8.95 0.08 19.90
C LEU A 145 7.94 -0.78 20.67
N ARG A 146 7.94 -2.10 20.46
CA ARG A 146 6.95 -2.99 21.08
C ARG A 146 6.94 -2.92 22.60
N VAL A 147 8.12 -3.05 23.23
CA VAL A 147 8.23 -2.98 24.70
C VAL A 147 7.82 -1.61 25.21
N ALA A 148 8.14 -0.55 24.48
CA ALA A 148 7.72 0.81 24.81
C ALA A 148 6.19 0.94 24.80
N GLN A 149 5.52 0.45 23.77
CA GLN A 149 4.05 0.51 23.69
C GLN A 149 3.35 -0.40 24.71
N LYS A 150 3.89 -1.58 25.01
CA LYS A 150 3.38 -2.46 26.09
C LYS A 150 3.51 -1.80 27.47
N TYR A 151 4.65 -1.16 27.72
CA TYR A 151 4.85 -0.36 28.92
C TYR A 151 3.83 0.77 29.00
N ALA A 152 3.61 1.50 27.91
CA ALA A 152 2.60 2.56 27.85
C ALA A 152 1.16 2.05 28.06
N VAL A 153 0.80 0.86 27.56
CA VAL A 153 -0.48 0.21 27.87
C VAL A 153 -0.59 -0.03 29.38
N THR A 154 0.47 -0.55 29.99
CA THR A 154 0.50 -0.80 31.44
C THR A 154 0.33 0.51 32.23
N CYS A 155 1.01 1.59 31.83
CA CYS A 155 0.82 2.93 32.41
C CYS A 155 -0.61 3.46 32.25
N GLY A 156 -1.31 3.09 31.17
CA GLY A 156 -2.73 3.42 30.97
C GLY A 156 -3.70 2.53 31.75
N GLY A 157 -3.21 1.58 32.57
CA GLY A 157 -4.03 0.63 33.33
C GLY A 157 -4.52 -0.59 32.54
N GLY A 158 -4.05 -0.77 31.30
CA GLY A 158 -4.26 -2.00 30.55
C GLY A 158 -3.29 -3.10 30.99
N SER A 159 -3.50 -4.32 30.50
CA SER A 159 -2.61 -5.46 30.72
C SER A 159 -1.98 -5.94 29.43
N ASN A 160 -0.80 -6.53 29.54
CA ASN A 160 -0.08 -7.03 28.39
C ASN A 160 -0.57 -8.44 28.04
N HIS A 161 -0.94 -8.63 26.76
CA HIS A 161 -0.94 -9.96 26.15
C HIS A 161 0.51 -10.45 25.97
N ARG A 162 0.74 -11.57 25.31
CA ARG A 162 2.08 -12.06 25.00
C ARG A 162 2.95 -11.01 24.29
N MET A 163 4.21 -10.93 24.65
CA MET A 163 5.20 -10.04 24.04
C MET A 163 5.47 -10.40 22.58
N GLY A 164 5.66 -11.68 22.30
CA GLY A 164 6.18 -12.15 21.03
C GLY A 164 5.61 -13.49 20.62
N LEU A 165 6.37 -14.21 19.81
CA LEU A 165 6.06 -15.59 19.44
C LEU A 165 6.72 -16.60 20.41
N PHE A 166 7.52 -16.11 21.37
CA PHE A 166 8.43 -16.91 22.18
C PHE A 166 7.92 -17.15 23.60
N ASP A 167 6.94 -16.38 24.08
CA ASP A 167 6.53 -16.34 25.49
C ASP A 167 5.12 -16.89 25.75
N ALA A 168 4.35 -17.19 24.70
CA ALA A 168 3.09 -17.93 24.78
C ALA A 168 2.66 -18.48 23.41
N TYR A 169 1.98 -19.62 23.41
CA TYR A 169 1.31 -20.15 22.23
C TYR A 169 0.02 -19.37 21.96
N LEU A 170 -0.23 -19.08 20.67
CA LEU A 170 -1.53 -18.66 20.16
C LEU A 170 -1.79 -19.45 18.88
N LEU A 171 -2.62 -20.47 19.00
CA LEU A 171 -2.99 -21.36 17.90
C LEU A 171 -4.15 -20.75 17.13
N LYS A 172 -3.84 -20.21 15.95
CA LYS A 172 -4.81 -19.67 14.98
C LYS A 172 -5.24 -20.73 13.97
N GLU A 173 -6.25 -20.42 13.14
CA GLU A 173 -6.76 -21.24 12.03
C GLU A 173 -5.64 -21.97 11.25
N ASN A 174 -4.56 -21.27 10.89
CA ASN A 174 -3.48 -21.81 10.07
C ASN A 174 -2.69 -22.91 10.79
N HIS A 175 -2.53 -22.78 12.11
CA HIS A 175 -1.83 -23.77 12.93
C HIS A 175 -2.72 -24.99 13.15
N ILE A 176 -4.01 -24.76 13.39
CA ILE A 176 -5.03 -25.80 13.56
C ILE A 176 -5.15 -26.63 12.28
N ALA A 177 -5.23 -25.98 11.12
CA ALA A 177 -5.28 -26.64 9.82
C ALA A 177 -4.01 -27.47 9.56
N ALA A 178 -2.82 -26.92 9.85
CA ALA A 178 -1.56 -27.64 9.69
C ALA A 178 -1.43 -28.85 10.63
N ALA A 179 -1.97 -28.77 11.84
CA ALA A 179 -1.99 -29.87 12.81
C ALA A 179 -3.17 -30.84 12.60
N GLY A 180 -4.10 -30.51 11.70
CA GLY A 180 -5.29 -31.30 11.36
C GLY A 180 -6.49 -31.13 12.30
N SER A 181 -6.31 -30.68 13.54
CA SER A 181 -7.40 -30.38 14.49
C SER A 181 -6.93 -29.55 15.69
N ILE A 182 -7.87 -28.93 16.41
CA ILE A 182 -7.58 -28.21 17.66
C ILE A 182 -6.93 -29.14 18.69
N THR A 183 -7.50 -30.33 18.87
CA THR A 183 -6.99 -31.31 19.86
C THR A 183 -5.54 -31.72 19.54
N ALA A 184 -5.23 -31.98 18.27
CA ALA A 184 -3.89 -32.33 17.84
C ALA A 184 -2.90 -31.15 18.05
N ALA A 185 -3.31 -29.93 17.70
CA ALA A 185 -2.48 -28.73 17.87
C ALA A 185 -2.16 -28.46 19.34
N VAL A 186 -3.16 -28.53 20.22
CA VAL A 186 -3.00 -28.34 21.66
C VAL A 186 -2.11 -29.42 22.26
N SER A 187 -2.33 -30.69 21.90
CA SER A 187 -1.50 -31.81 22.39
C SER A 187 -0.04 -31.66 21.98
N ALA A 188 0.22 -31.24 20.74
CA ALA A 188 1.58 -31.00 20.25
C ALA A 188 2.26 -29.85 20.99
N ALA A 189 1.55 -28.74 21.23
CA ALA A 189 2.08 -27.60 21.97
C ALA A 189 2.43 -27.97 23.43
N ARG A 190 1.56 -28.73 24.10
CA ARG A 190 1.80 -29.24 25.46
C ARG A 190 2.96 -30.23 25.55
N ALA A 191 3.20 -31.01 24.50
CA ALA A 191 4.34 -31.93 24.47
C ALA A 191 5.68 -31.20 24.35
N GLN A 192 5.72 -30.03 23.70
CA GLN A 192 6.97 -29.31 23.44
C GLN A 192 7.33 -28.33 24.55
N HIS A 193 6.38 -27.49 24.97
CA HIS A 193 6.61 -26.43 25.96
C HIS A 193 5.40 -26.35 26.92
N PRO A 194 5.23 -27.32 27.83
CA PRO A 194 4.08 -27.39 28.75
C PRO A 194 3.99 -26.19 29.72
N GLU A 195 5.10 -25.50 29.96
CA GLU A 195 5.21 -24.34 30.84
C GLU A 195 4.62 -23.06 30.25
N LEU A 196 4.48 -22.98 28.93
CA LEU A 196 3.97 -21.79 28.24
C LEU A 196 2.44 -21.77 28.27
N ALA A 197 1.89 -20.57 28.48
CA ALA A 197 0.47 -20.35 28.32
C ALA A 197 0.05 -20.69 26.88
N LEU A 198 -1.06 -21.40 26.74
CA LEU A 198 -1.59 -21.86 25.48
C LEU A 198 -2.97 -21.27 25.24
N GLU A 199 -3.02 -20.39 24.24
CA GLU A 199 -4.24 -19.78 23.75
C GLU A 199 -4.65 -20.39 22.40
N VAL A 200 -5.96 -20.58 22.21
CA VAL A 200 -6.55 -21.05 20.94
C VAL A 200 -7.54 -20.00 20.44
N GLU A 201 -7.39 -19.56 19.19
CA GLU A 201 -8.38 -18.73 18.51
C GLU A 201 -9.52 -19.62 18.00
N THR A 202 -10.75 -19.20 18.27
CA THR A 202 -11.98 -19.95 17.95
C THR A 202 -12.97 -19.02 17.26
N GLU A 203 -13.59 -19.49 16.18
CA GLU A 203 -14.53 -18.72 15.35
C GLU A 203 -16.00 -19.07 15.64
N ASN A 204 -16.25 -20.14 16.39
CA ASN A 204 -17.61 -20.59 16.76
C ASN A 204 -17.63 -21.36 18.09
N LEU A 205 -18.82 -21.62 18.62
CA LEU A 205 -19.02 -22.29 19.92
C LEU A 205 -18.51 -23.74 19.92
N ASP A 206 -18.54 -24.43 18.79
CA ASP A 206 -18.06 -25.82 18.68
C ASP A 206 -16.53 -25.89 18.81
N GLU A 207 -15.81 -24.94 18.20
CA GLU A 207 -14.36 -24.80 18.37
C GLU A 207 -13.98 -24.42 19.80
N LEU A 208 -14.78 -23.57 20.46
CA LEU A 208 -14.61 -23.27 21.87
C LEU A 208 -14.75 -24.52 22.75
N GLU A 209 -15.75 -25.36 22.49
CA GLU A 209 -15.91 -26.63 23.21
C GLU A 209 -14.70 -27.56 22.99
N GLN A 210 -14.17 -27.62 21.76
CA GLN A 210 -12.95 -28.37 21.46
C GLN A 210 -11.73 -27.83 22.21
N ALA A 211 -11.54 -26.50 22.24
CA ALA A 211 -10.42 -25.87 22.95
C ALA A 211 -10.49 -26.11 24.47
N ILE A 212 -11.70 -26.05 25.05
CA ILE A 212 -11.96 -26.39 26.45
C ILE A 212 -11.59 -27.86 26.71
N THR A 213 -12.08 -28.77 25.88
CA THR A 213 -11.87 -30.23 26.04
C THR A 213 -10.40 -30.60 25.87
N ALA A 214 -9.67 -29.91 24.99
CA ALA A 214 -8.26 -30.13 24.74
C ALA A 214 -7.34 -29.58 25.86
N GLY A 215 -7.87 -28.77 26.80
CA GLY A 215 -7.10 -28.23 27.91
C GLY A 215 -6.23 -27.02 27.55
N ALA A 216 -6.72 -26.15 26.66
CA ALA A 216 -6.14 -24.83 26.47
C ALA A 216 -6.31 -23.95 27.73
N ASP A 217 -5.39 -23.00 27.95
CA ASP A 217 -5.45 -22.08 29.10
C ASP A 217 -6.39 -20.90 28.83
N ILE A 218 -6.44 -20.46 27.58
CA ILE A 218 -7.18 -19.29 27.10
C ILE A 218 -7.84 -19.66 25.76
N ALA A 219 -9.08 -19.22 25.56
CA ALA A 219 -9.71 -19.21 24.24
C ALA A 219 -9.98 -17.76 23.80
N MET A 220 -9.51 -17.42 22.61
CA MET A 220 -9.79 -16.16 21.93
C MET A 220 -11.02 -16.35 21.04
N ILE A 221 -12.15 -15.78 21.42
CA ILE A 221 -13.38 -15.79 20.62
C ILE A 221 -13.33 -14.64 19.61
N ASP A 222 -13.10 -14.94 18.34
CA ASP A 222 -12.93 -13.92 17.29
C ASP A 222 -14.25 -13.57 16.63
N ASN A 223 -14.65 -12.30 16.70
CA ASN A 223 -15.87 -11.75 16.09
C ASN A 223 -17.19 -12.44 16.50
N PHE A 224 -17.26 -13.00 17.71
CA PHE A 224 -18.52 -13.57 18.23
C PHE A 224 -19.60 -12.48 18.36
N SER A 225 -20.85 -12.85 18.12
CA SER A 225 -21.99 -11.97 18.45
C SER A 225 -22.09 -11.80 19.97
N LEU A 226 -22.83 -10.78 20.44
CA LEU A 226 -23.03 -10.60 21.88
C LEU A 226 -23.78 -11.80 22.50
N ALA A 227 -24.68 -12.44 21.76
CA ALA A 227 -25.39 -13.64 22.19
C ALA A 227 -24.44 -14.84 22.33
N ASP A 228 -23.57 -15.04 21.34
CA ASP A 228 -22.57 -16.11 21.36
C ASP A 228 -21.52 -15.85 22.44
N THR A 229 -21.12 -14.59 22.64
CA THR A 229 -20.19 -14.20 23.71
C THR A 229 -20.76 -14.56 25.09
N ASN A 230 -22.03 -14.26 25.36
CA ASN A 230 -22.68 -14.68 26.61
C ASN A 230 -22.71 -16.21 26.77
N THR A 231 -22.98 -16.93 25.68
CA THR A 231 -22.98 -18.40 25.67
C THR A 231 -21.57 -18.95 25.94
N ALA A 232 -20.56 -18.39 25.29
CA ALA A 232 -19.16 -18.72 25.46
C ALA A 232 -18.71 -18.50 26.92
N VAL A 233 -19.05 -17.36 27.54
CA VAL A 233 -18.75 -17.10 28.95
C VAL A 233 -19.37 -18.16 29.86
N ALA A 234 -20.62 -18.56 29.60
CA ALA A 234 -21.26 -19.63 30.36
C ALA A 234 -20.54 -20.98 30.19
N MET A 235 -20.11 -21.32 28.96
CA MET A 235 -19.36 -22.55 28.67
C MET A 235 -17.99 -22.58 29.34
N ALA A 236 -17.30 -21.43 29.35
CA ALA A 236 -15.93 -21.28 29.83
C ALA A 236 -15.81 -21.20 31.36
N LYS A 237 -16.90 -20.84 32.06
CA LYS A 237 -16.90 -20.60 33.51
C LYS A 237 -16.27 -21.76 34.30
N GLY A 238 -15.14 -21.46 34.95
CA GLY A 238 -14.39 -22.41 35.77
C GLY A 238 -13.56 -23.44 34.98
N LYS A 239 -13.48 -23.32 33.65
CA LYS A 239 -12.77 -24.25 32.76
C LYS A 239 -11.62 -23.60 31.99
N ILE A 240 -11.86 -22.43 31.38
CA ILE A 240 -10.88 -21.72 30.54
C ILE A 240 -11.06 -20.21 30.68
N LYS A 241 -10.00 -19.42 30.45
CA LYS A 241 -10.14 -17.95 30.33
C LYS A 241 -10.62 -17.58 28.94
N LEU A 242 -11.40 -16.50 28.84
CA LEU A 242 -11.83 -15.97 27.54
C LEU A 242 -11.19 -14.63 27.23
N GLU A 243 -10.82 -14.47 25.97
CA GLU A 243 -10.49 -13.21 25.33
C GLU A 243 -11.42 -12.99 24.14
N ALA A 244 -12.16 -11.89 24.13
CA ALA A 244 -12.89 -11.41 22.97
C ALA A 244 -11.98 -10.57 22.08
N SER A 245 -11.93 -10.95 20.80
CA SER A 245 -11.23 -10.24 19.72
C SER A 245 -12.21 -9.85 18.61
N GLY A 246 -11.83 -8.86 17.81
CA GLY A 246 -12.56 -8.47 16.61
C GLY A 246 -13.37 -7.18 16.78
N GLY A 247 -12.95 -6.11 16.10
CA GLY A 247 -13.74 -4.88 16.00
C GLY A 247 -14.07 -4.14 17.30
N ILE A 248 -13.38 -4.43 18.41
CA ILE A 248 -13.69 -3.81 19.71
C ILE A 248 -13.28 -2.32 19.71
N ASP A 249 -14.25 -1.45 20.01
CA ASP A 249 -14.08 0.00 20.06
C ASP A 249 -14.81 0.62 21.27
N GLU A 250 -14.77 1.96 21.40
CA GLU A 250 -15.33 2.66 22.56
C GLU A 250 -16.84 2.45 22.75
N LYS A 251 -17.57 2.04 21.72
CA LYS A 251 -19.02 1.80 21.77
C LYS A 251 -19.34 0.35 22.09
N THR A 252 -18.53 -0.58 21.59
CA THR A 252 -18.79 -2.03 21.75
C THR A 252 -18.14 -2.60 23.01
N ILE A 253 -17.06 -1.98 23.50
CA ILE A 253 -16.29 -2.53 24.62
C ILE A 253 -17.13 -2.69 25.89
N THR A 254 -18.05 -1.76 26.18
CA THR A 254 -18.88 -1.84 27.39
C THR A 254 -19.83 -3.03 27.35
N ASP A 255 -20.48 -3.28 26.21
CA ASP A 255 -21.41 -4.40 26.05
C ASP A 255 -20.67 -5.74 26.12
N ILE A 256 -19.50 -5.83 25.48
CA ILE A 256 -18.65 -7.03 25.54
C ILE A 256 -18.13 -7.23 26.97
N ALA A 257 -17.64 -6.19 27.62
CA ALA A 257 -17.13 -6.28 28.99
C ALA A 257 -18.21 -6.67 30.00
N ALA A 258 -19.47 -6.28 29.76
CA ALA A 258 -20.62 -6.68 30.58
C ALA A 258 -20.91 -8.19 30.53
N THR A 259 -20.44 -8.89 29.48
CA THR A 259 -20.49 -10.36 29.43
C THR A 259 -19.48 -11.01 30.37
N GLY A 260 -18.38 -10.31 30.72
CA GLY A 260 -17.28 -10.84 31.52
C GLY A 260 -16.10 -11.44 30.74
N ALA A 261 -16.10 -11.36 29.40
CA ALA A 261 -14.94 -11.72 28.59
C ALA A 261 -13.87 -10.60 28.57
N ASN A 262 -12.58 -10.95 28.69
CA ASN A 262 -11.48 -9.99 28.48
C ASN A 262 -11.50 -9.46 27.05
N THR A 263 -10.95 -8.27 26.76
CA THR A 263 -11.09 -7.67 25.41
C THR A 263 -9.77 -7.21 24.80
N THR A 264 -9.61 -7.39 23.48
CA THR A 264 -8.54 -6.78 22.67
C THR A 264 -9.10 -5.88 21.56
N THR A 265 -8.42 -4.76 21.27
CA THR A 265 -8.92 -3.74 20.32
C THR A 265 -8.27 -3.81 18.93
N MET A 266 -8.99 -3.32 17.91
CA MET A 266 -8.49 -3.24 16.52
C MET A 266 -7.83 -1.88 16.23
N SER A 267 -6.72 -1.88 15.48
CA SER A 267 -5.95 -0.68 15.15
C SER A 267 -6.26 -0.14 13.73
N ARG A 268 -6.03 1.16 13.52
CA ARG A 268 -6.12 1.80 12.19
C ARG A 268 -5.16 1.19 11.16
N TYR A 269 -4.02 0.67 11.60
CA TYR A 269 -3.04 0.01 10.72
C TYR A 269 -3.57 -1.33 10.20
N SER A 270 -4.39 -2.03 10.98
CA SER A 270 -5.07 -3.24 10.52
C SER A 270 -6.10 -2.91 9.44
N ALA A 271 -6.88 -1.84 9.60
CA ALA A 271 -7.81 -1.39 8.58
C ALA A 271 -7.10 -0.94 7.29
N PHE A 272 -5.98 -0.21 7.43
CA PHE A 272 -5.12 0.16 6.31
C PHE A 272 -4.59 -1.08 5.56
N ALA A 273 -4.07 -2.08 6.26
CA ALA A 273 -3.51 -3.28 5.65
C ALA A 273 -4.56 -4.07 4.85
N ILE A 274 -5.78 -4.19 5.38
CA ILE A 274 -6.89 -4.84 4.68
C ILE A 274 -7.25 -4.07 3.41
N HIS A 275 -7.38 -2.74 3.51
CA HIS A 275 -7.70 -1.92 2.35
C HIS A 275 -6.61 -2.02 1.26
N LEU A 276 -5.34 -1.88 1.65
CA LEU A 276 -4.21 -2.03 0.73
C LEU A 276 -4.19 -3.41 0.07
N GLY A 277 -4.52 -4.48 0.80
CA GLY A 277 -4.61 -5.84 0.24
C GLY A 277 -5.68 -5.98 -0.84
N ILE A 278 -6.88 -5.41 -0.60
CA ILE A 278 -7.97 -5.40 -1.60
C ILE A 278 -7.57 -4.57 -2.83
N SER A 279 -7.03 -3.37 -2.63
CA SER A 279 -6.54 -2.52 -3.72
C SER A 279 -5.43 -3.19 -4.52
N PHE A 280 -4.51 -3.91 -3.86
CA PHE A 280 -3.46 -4.65 -4.56
C PHE A 280 -4.03 -5.75 -5.47
N LEU A 281 -5.06 -6.47 -5.01
CA LEU A 281 -5.72 -7.49 -5.84
C LEU A 281 -6.39 -6.88 -7.07
N ILE A 282 -7.11 -5.77 -6.91
CA ILE A 282 -7.76 -5.04 -8.01
C ILE A 282 -6.70 -4.53 -8.99
N PHE A 283 -5.63 -3.93 -8.46
CA PHE A 283 -4.49 -3.45 -9.23
C PHE A 283 -3.86 -4.55 -10.10
N VAL A 284 -3.67 -5.75 -9.57
CA VAL A 284 -3.11 -6.88 -10.33
C VAL A 284 -4.01 -7.26 -11.52
N VAL A 285 -5.32 -7.33 -11.29
CA VAL A 285 -6.30 -7.64 -12.36
C VAL A 285 -6.30 -6.54 -13.43
N LEU A 286 -6.32 -5.27 -13.04
CA LEU A 286 -6.28 -4.15 -13.99
C LEU A 286 -4.96 -4.09 -14.75
N THR A 287 -3.84 -4.32 -14.07
CA THR A 287 -2.51 -4.38 -14.71
C THR A 287 -2.49 -5.47 -15.77
N TYR A 288 -3.03 -6.64 -15.47
CA TYR A 288 -3.14 -7.73 -16.44
C TYR A 288 -3.93 -7.30 -17.69
N LEU A 289 -5.12 -6.72 -17.49
CA LEU A 289 -5.94 -6.24 -18.61
C LEU A 289 -5.23 -5.16 -19.43
N VAL A 290 -4.56 -4.20 -18.78
CA VAL A 290 -3.89 -3.11 -19.49
C VAL A 290 -2.70 -3.66 -20.28
N VAL A 291 -1.84 -4.48 -19.67
CA VAL A 291 -0.58 -4.95 -20.27
C VAL A 291 -0.80 -6.03 -21.30
N PHE A 292 -1.72 -6.97 -21.08
CA PHE A 292 -1.87 -8.13 -21.95
C PHE A 292 -3.03 -8.00 -22.94
N GLU A 293 -4.10 -7.28 -22.57
CA GLU A 293 -5.31 -7.22 -23.42
C GLU A 293 -5.44 -5.88 -24.17
N TRP A 294 -5.07 -4.76 -23.55
CA TRP A 294 -5.35 -3.43 -24.12
C TRP A 294 -4.14 -2.78 -24.79
N TYR A 295 -2.95 -2.94 -24.23
CA TYR A 295 -1.69 -2.39 -24.75
C TYR A 295 -0.59 -3.45 -24.75
N PRO A 296 -0.72 -4.53 -25.54
CA PRO A 296 0.27 -5.60 -25.56
C PRO A 296 1.61 -5.16 -26.17
N GLY A 297 2.70 -5.69 -25.64
CA GLY A 297 4.05 -5.50 -26.18
C GLY A 297 4.45 -4.02 -26.28
N ILE A 298 4.91 -3.61 -27.46
CA ILE A 298 5.44 -2.25 -27.68
C ILE A 298 4.41 -1.14 -27.44
N PHE A 299 3.11 -1.44 -27.59
CA PHE A 299 2.04 -0.46 -27.45
C PHE A 299 1.90 0.06 -26.02
N PHE A 300 2.33 -0.72 -25.02
CA PHE A 300 2.34 -0.27 -23.63
C PHE A 300 3.21 0.98 -23.44
N ASP A 301 4.40 0.97 -24.03
CA ASP A 301 5.34 2.07 -23.95
C ASP A 301 5.00 3.15 -24.99
N SER A 302 4.64 2.75 -26.21
CA SER A 302 4.49 3.68 -27.34
C SER A 302 3.13 4.39 -27.44
N ASP A 303 2.06 3.84 -26.86
CA ASP A 303 0.70 4.39 -26.97
C ASP A 303 0.09 4.84 -25.64
N GLY A 304 0.92 4.96 -24.60
CA GLY A 304 0.53 5.61 -23.35
C GLY A 304 -0.02 4.67 -22.27
N GLY A 305 0.27 3.37 -22.34
CA GLY A 305 -0.05 2.41 -21.28
C GLY A 305 0.45 2.85 -19.91
N TRP A 306 1.69 3.37 -19.81
CA TRP A 306 2.24 3.94 -18.58
C TRP A 306 1.48 5.15 -18.05
N ARG A 307 0.97 6.03 -18.92
CA ARG A 307 0.20 7.21 -18.49
C ARG A 307 -1.08 6.78 -17.81
N GLY A 308 -1.74 5.77 -18.38
CA GLY A 308 -2.91 5.12 -17.78
C GLY A 308 -2.60 4.45 -16.44
N MET A 309 -1.50 3.69 -16.39
CA MET A 309 -1.11 2.94 -15.20
C MET A 309 -0.80 3.84 -14.01
N ARG A 310 -0.18 5.01 -14.23
CA ARG A 310 0.11 5.99 -13.16
C ARG A 310 -1.14 6.46 -12.43
N ILE A 311 -2.25 6.67 -13.16
CA ILE A 311 -3.52 7.10 -12.57
C ILE A 311 -4.07 5.98 -11.68
N ILE A 312 -4.06 4.74 -12.17
CA ILE A 312 -4.52 3.56 -11.43
C ILE A 312 -3.70 3.38 -10.14
N ILE A 313 -2.37 3.45 -10.22
CA ILE A 313 -1.46 3.35 -9.05
C ILE A 313 -1.77 4.44 -8.03
N ALA A 314 -1.85 5.70 -8.47
CA ALA A 314 -2.03 6.84 -7.57
C ALA A 314 -3.37 6.78 -6.81
N VAL A 315 -4.44 6.38 -7.51
CA VAL A 315 -5.77 6.29 -6.91
C VAL A 315 -5.88 5.06 -6.00
N ASP A 316 -5.50 3.89 -6.51
CA ASP A 316 -5.84 2.61 -5.88
C ASP A 316 -4.83 2.17 -4.80
N LEU A 317 -3.52 2.31 -5.07
CA LEU A 317 -2.49 1.85 -4.14
C LEU A 317 -2.05 2.92 -3.13
N VAL A 318 -2.34 4.19 -3.40
CA VAL A 318 -1.88 5.31 -2.58
C VAL A 318 -3.04 6.04 -1.92
N LEU A 319 -3.85 6.77 -2.69
CA LEU A 319 -4.87 7.68 -2.14
C LEU A 319 -5.91 6.94 -1.30
N GLY A 320 -6.47 5.84 -1.80
CA GLY A 320 -7.46 5.04 -1.09
C GLY A 320 -6.98 4.53 0.28
N PRO A 321 -5.93 3.69 0.33
CA PRO A 321 -5.37 3.20 1.58
C PRO A 321 -4.94 4.33 2.53
N MET A 322 -4.30 5.39 2.03
CA MET A 322 -3.89 6.53 2.86
C MET A 322 -5.08 7.26 3.48
N LEU A 323 -6.16 7.47 2.74
CA LEU A 323 -7.39 8.06 3.28
C LEU A 323 -7.98 7.17 4.38
N THR A 324 -7.96 5.85 4.22
CA THR A 324 -8.33 4.95 5.32
C THR A 324 -7.42 5.09 6.51
N LEU A 325 -6.09 5.17 6.35
CA LEU A 325 -5.17 5.36 7.47
C LEU A 325 -5.43 6.65 8.25
N ILE A 326 -5.77 7.74 7.54
CA ILE A 326 -6.05 9.06 8.10
C ILE A 326 -7.43 9.11 8.77
N VAL A 327 -8.46 8.61 8.08
CA VAL A 327 -9.86 8.76 8.49
C VAL A 327 -10.30 7.67 9.46
N PHE A 328 -9.69 6.48 9.40
CA PHE A 328 -10.07 5.37 10.25
C PHE A 328 -9.75 5.67 11.71
N LYS A 329 -10.83 5.81 12.49
CA LYS A 329 -10.81 5.92 13.94
C LYS A 329 -11.91 5.02 14.47
N ALA A 330 -11.51 3.92 15.10
CA ALA A 330 -12.44 2.97 15.73
C ALA A 330 -13.44 3.73 16.64
N GLY A 331 -14.73 3.42 16.51
CA GLY A 331 -15.81 4.09 17.23
C GLY A 331 -16.29 5.44 16.69
N LYS A 332 -15.65 6.05 15.67
CA LYS A 332 -16.07 7.36 15.11
C LYS A 332 -17.55 7.30 14.65
N PRO A 333 -18.44 8.19 15.13
CA PRO A 333 -19.77 8.34 14.58
C PRO A 333 -19.68 8.67 13.08
N GLY A 334 -20.36 7.89 12.24
CA GLY A 334 -20.24 8.03 10.79
C GLY A 334 -19.06 7.30 10.15
N LEU A 335 -18.26 6.51 10.88
CA LEU A 335 -17.14 5.76 10.27
C LEU A 335 -17.59 4.88 9.09
N LYS A 336 -18.74 4.21 9.22
CA LYS A 336 -19.33 3.44 8.10
C LYS A 336 -19.62 4.33 6.89
N PHE A 337 -20.14 5.52 7.12
CA PHE A 337 -20.38 6.49 6.05
C PHE A 337 -19.05 6.95 5.44
N ASP A 338 -18.07 7.34 6.25
CA ASP A 338 -16.75 7.77 5.76
C ASP A 338 -16.04 6.69 4.94
N MET A 339 -16.04 5.44 5.42
CA MET A 339 -15.42 4.32 4.71
C MET A 339 -16.16 4.01 3.41
N THR A 340 -17.50 4.07 3.42
CA THR A 340 -18.30 3.94 2.19
C THR A 340 -18.03 5.08 1.22
N THR A 341 -17.86 6.32 1.69
CA THR A 341 -17.51 7.46 0.85
C THR A 341 -16.14 7.30 0.24
N ILE A 342 -15.14 6.86 1.00
CA ILE A 342 -13.79 6.58 0.48
C ILE A 342 -13.85 5.48 -0.57
N ALA A 343 -14.54 4.37 -0.29
CA ALA A 343 -14.69 3.26 -1.23
C ALA A 343 -15.41 3.68 -2.51
N LEU A 344 -16.51 4.45 -2.40
CA LEU A 344 -17.24 4.98 -3.56
C LEU A 344 -16.39 5.96 -4.37
N LEU A 345 -15.70 6.88 -3.71
CA LEU A 345 -14.83 7.85 -4.39
C LEU A 345 -13.71 7.12 -5.15
N GLN A 346 -13.04 6.19 -4.50
CA GLN A 346 -12.01 5.37 -5.11
C GLN A 346 -12.56 4.54 -6.27
N PHE A 347 -13.72 3.91 -6.11
CA PHE A 347 -14.38 3.16 -7.18
C PHE A 347 -14.70 4.05 -8.39
N VAL A 348 -15.24 5.25 -8.17
CA VAL A 348 -15.55 6.21 -9.24
C VAL A 348 -14.27 6.68 -9.95
N CYS A 349 -13.24 7.07 -9.18
CA CYS A 349 -11.96 7.51 -9.74
C CYS A 349 -11.27 6.39 -10.51
N LEU A 350 -11.27 5.17 -9.98
CA LEU A 350 -10.67 4.01 -10.62
C LEU A 350 -11.45 3.62 -11.89
N THR A 351 -12.77 3.65 -11.85
CA THR A 351 -13.62 3.39 -13.02
C THR A 351 -13.38 4.43 -14.11
N ALA A 352 -13.33 5.72 -13.75
CA ALA A 352 -13.06 6.79 -14.69
C ALA A 352 -11.66 6.67 -15.30
N GLY A 353 -10.63 6.44 -14.47
CA GLY A 353 -9.25 6.21 -14.92
C GLY A 353 -9.16 5.01 -15.86
N THR A 354 -9.70 3.87 -15.44
CA THR A 354 -9.73 2.63 -16.25
C THR A 354 -10.47 2.84 -17.58
N TYR A 355 -11.59 3.58 -17.57
CA TYR A 355 -12.34 3.91 -18.78
C TYR A 355 -11.51 4.75 -19.76
N VAL A 356 -10.76 5.75 -19.27
CA VAL A 356 -9.84 6.54 -20.10
C VAL A 356 -8.82 5.62 -20.76
N VAL A 357 -8.13 4.78 -19.97
CA VAL A 357 -7.14 3.82 -20.49
C VAL A 357 -7.75 2.89 -21.55
N TYR A 358 -8.92 2.33 -21.27
CA TYR A 358 -9.63 1.47 -22.21
C TYR A 358 -10.06 2.23 -23.48
N SER A 359 -10.54 3.46 -23.35
CA SER A 359 -11.04 4.28 -24.47
C SER A 359 -9.94 4.75 -25.42
N GLU A 360 -8.70 4.82 -24.93
CA GLU A 360 -7.54 5.27 -25.68
C GLU A 360 -6.70 4.14 -26.28
N ARG A 361 -7.08 2.88 -26.02
CA ARG A 361 -6.30 1.71 -26.43
C ARG A 361 -6.14 1.60 -27.95
N PRO A 362 -5.03 1.00 -28.42
CA PRO A 362 -4.87 0.61 -29.82
C PRO A 362 -5.94 -0.39 -30.26
N LEU A 363 -6.46 -0.23 -31.48
CA LEU A 363 -7.39 -1.17 -32.11
C LEU A 363 -6.73 -1.97 -33.22
N ALA A 364 -5.97 -1.28 -34.07
CA ALA A 364 -5.28 -1.86 -35.20
C ALA A 364 -3.98 -1.13 -35.52
N VAL A 365 -3.02 -1.84 -36.11
CA VAL A 365 -1.91 -1.25 -36.86
C VAL A 365 -2.35 -1.21 -38.32
N VAL A 366 -2.42 -0.03 -38.90
CA VAL A 366 -2.95 0.22 -40.24
C VAL A 366 -1.81 0.62 -41.17
N PHE A 367 -1.60 -0.17 -42.22
CA PHE A 367 -0.73 0.17 -43.34
C PHE A 367 -1.51 0.96 -44.39
N SER A 368 -1.03 2.15 -44.73
CA SER A 368 -1.57 3.00 -45.78
C SER A 368 -0.54 4.04 -46.20
N ASP A 369 -0.43 4.32 -47.50
CA ASP A 369 0.49 5.32 -48.05
C ASP A 369 1.96 5.10 -47.65
N GLY A 370 2.44 3.86 -47.67
CA GLY A 370 3.80 3.47 -47.29
C GLY A 370 4.12 3.54 -45.80
N ARG A 371 3.10 3.71 -44.95
CA ARG A 371 3.30 3.94 -43.51
C ARG A 371 2.42 3.03 -42.67
N PHE A 372 2.98 2.56 -41.57
CA PHE A 372 2.25 1.92 -40.49
C PHE A 372 1.86 2.96 -39.45
N SER A 373 0.57 3.03 -39.13
CA SER A 373 0.06 3.91 -38.08
C SER A 373 -0.82 3.12 -37.12
N VAL A 374 -0.70 3.41 -35.83
CA VAL A 374 -1.59 2.80 -34.84
C VAL A 374 -2.90 3.58 -34.82
N MET A 375 -4.00 2.88 -35.07
CA MET A 375 -5.34 3.43 -34.92
C MET A 375 -5.86 3.11 -33.53
N ASN A 376 -6.02 4.13 -32.69
CA ASN A 376 -6.62 4.00 -31.38
C ASN A 376 -8.14 4.17 -31.45
N LYS A 377 -8.83 3.65 -30.43
CA LYS A 377 -10.29 3.76 -30.34
C LYS A 377 -10.79 5.20 -30.31
N LYS A 378 -10.09 6.08 -29.58
CA LYS A 378 -10.43 7.50 -29.50
C LYS A 378 -10.35 8.18 -30.86
N ASP A 379 -9.30 7.92 -31.62
CA ASP A 379 -9.06 8.57 -32.92
C ASP A 379 -10.15 8.16 -33.94
N TYR A 380 -10.60 6.90 -33.86
CA TYR A 380 -11.73 6.41 -34.66
C TYR A 380 -13.06 7.09 -34.29
N ILE A 381 -13.29 7.36 -33.01
CA ILE A 381 -14.50 8.08 -32.56
C ILE A 381 -14.41 9.56 -32.96
N ASP A 382 -13.24 10.19 -32.79
CA ASP A 382 -13.01 11.59 -33.14
C ASP A 382 -13.14 11.83 -34.67
N ALA A 383 -12.89 10.80 -35.50
CA ALA A 383 -13.17 10.80 -36.94
C ALA A 383 -14.67 10.69 -37.30
N GLY A 384 -15.58 10.66 -36.31
CA GLY A 384 -17.04 10.71 -36.51
C GLY A 384 -17.74 9.36 -36.54
N HIS A 385 -17.05 8.26 -36.24
CA HIS A 385 -17.65 6.92 -36.20
C HIS A 385 -18.25 6.60 -34.82
N GLU A 386 -19.49 6.09 -34.77
CA GLU A 386 -20.20 5.81 -33.51
C GLU A 386 -19.63 4.61 -32.73
N ARG A 387 -19.04 3.63 -33.41
CA ARG A 387 -18.57 2.37 -32.81
C ARG A 387 -17.26 1.92 -33.45
N PRO A 388 -16.34 1.30 -32.69
CA PRO A 388 -15.12 0.71 -33.24
C PRO A 388 -15.41 -0.30 -34.36
N PRO A 389 -14.50 -0.46 -35.34
CA PRO A 389 -14.67 -1.44 -36.40
C PRO A 389 -14.65 -2.86 -35.84
N ASN A 390 -15.39 -3.76 -36.47
CA ASN A 390 -15.44 -5.16 -36.07
C ASN A 390 -14.29 -5.95 -36.71
N LEU A 391 -13.15 -6.00 -36.02
CA LEU A 391 -11.94 -6.69 -36.49
C LEU A 391 -11.81 -8.13 -35.96
N LYS A 392 -12.85 -8.69 -35.35
CA LYS A 392 -12.77 -10.03 -34.71
C LYS A 392 -12.38 -11.14 -35.67
N ASN A 393 -12.77 -11.01 -36.93
CA ASN A 393 -12.52 -12.03 -37.96
C ASN A 393 -11.16 -11.86 -38.66
N PHE A 394 -10.40 -10.82 -38.31
CA PHE A 394 -9.05 -10.62 -38.86
C PHE A 394 -8.06 -11.54 -38.13
N PRO A 395 -7.05 -12.08 -38.83
CA PRO A 395 -6.01 -12.94 -38.25
C PRO A 395 -5.11 -12.19 -37.25
N GLY A 396 -4.27 -12.93 -36.52
CA GLY A 396 -3.31 -12.41 -35.54
C GLY A 396 -3.90 -12.07 -34.16
N ASP A 397 -3.06 -11.65 -33.21
CA ASP A 397 -3.50 -11.15 -31.90
C ASP A 397 -3.88 -9.66 -31.97
N SER A 398 -4.52 -9.14 -30.93
CA SER A 398 -4.81 -7.70 -30.84
C SER A 398 -3.54 -6.91 -30.47
N PRO A 399 -3.36 -5.68 -30.99
CA PRO A 399 -4.13 -5.04 -32.05
C PRO A 399 -3.91 -5.68 -33.43
N LYS A 400 -4.95 -5.70 -34.26
CA LYS A 400 -4.93 -6.38 -35.57
C LYS A 400 -4.09 -5.60 -36.58
N TRP A 401 -3.38 -6.30 -37.46
CA TRP A 401 -2.61 -5.69 -38.54
C TRP A 401 -3.43 -5.70 -39.82
N VAL A 402 -3.70 -4.51 -40.35
CA VAL A 402 -4.58 -4.31 -41.50
C VAL A 402 -3.94 -3.37 -42.51
N MET A 403 -4.40 -3.44 -43.76
CA MET A 403 -4.07 -2.49 -44.80
C MET A 403 -5.35 -1.83 -45.32
N VAL A 404 -5.25 -0.57 -45.73
CA VAL A 404 -6.31 0.10 -46.50
C VAL A 404 -6.17 -0.26 -47.97
N ASN A 405 -7.10 -1.04 -48.51
CA ASN A 405 -7.16 -1.33 -49.94
C ASN A 405 -7.84 -0.17 -50.67
N LEU A 406 -7.04 0.74 -51.25
CA LEU A 406 -7.55 1.90 -51.98
C LEU A 406 -8.22 1.48 -53.30
N PRO A 407 -9.19 2.26 -53.81
CA PRO A 407 -9.80 1.98 -55.10
C PRO A 407 -8.77 2.03 -56.24
N ASP A 408 -8.84 1.07 -57.18
CA ASP A 408 -7.96 1.04 -58.36
C ASP A 408 -8.15 2.25 -59.30
N SER A 409 -9.31 2.91 -59.22
CA SER A 409 -9.63 4.10 -60.00
C SER A 409 -9.06 5.36 -59.35
N ALA A 410 -8.14 6.02 -60.06
CA ALA A 410 -7.56 7.30 -59.61
C ALA A 410 -8.61 8.39 -59.32
N GLU A 411 -9.78 8.34 -59.98
CA GLU A 411 -10.87 9.28 -59.73
C GLU A 411 -11.58 9.01 -58.39
N GLU A 412 -11.82 7.73 -58.09
CA GLU A 412 -12.46 7.28 -56.84
C GLU A 412 -11.54 7.48 -55.64
N GLU A 413 -10.25 7.17 -55.79
CA GLU A 413 -9.24 7.43 -54.75
C GLU A 413 -9.14 8.93 -54.44
N ALA A 414 -9.08 9.78 -55.47
CA ALA A 414 -9.06 11.23 -55.28
C ALA A 414 -10.34 11.76 -54.63
N ALA A 415 -11.49 11.15 -54.89
CA ALA A 415 -12.75 11.49 -54.23
C ALA A 415 -12.71 11.13 -52.74
N LEU A 416 -12.31 9.90 -52.41
CA LEU A 416 -12.15 9.44 -51.03
C LEU A 416 -11.22 10.35 -50.24
N ARG A 417 -10.04 10.68 -50.77
CA ARG A 417 -9.07 11.56 -50.11
C ARG A 417 -9.62 12.97 -49.86
N ARG A 418 -10.37 13.53 -50.82
CA ARG A 418 -11.02 14.84 -50.65
C ARG A 418 -12.06 14.82 -49.55
N ASP A 419 -12.82 13.74 -49.42
CA ASP A 419 -13.85 13.61 -48.40
C ASP A 419 -13.24 13.44 -47.00
N MET A 420 -12.18 12.63 -46.88
CA MET A 420 -11.42 12.50 -45.63
C MET A 420 -10.78 13.83 -45.22
N PHE A 421 -10.22 14.58 -46.16
CA PHE A 421 -9.66 15.90 -45.88
C PHE A 421 -10.73 16.90 -45.38
N LYS A 422 -11.94 16.87 -45.95
CA LYS A 422 -13.05 17.74 -45.51
C LYS A 422 -13.59 17.38 -44.13
N SER A 423 -13.62 16.09 -43.79
CA SER A 423 -14.07 15.61 -42.48
C SER A 423 -12.99 15.72 -41.40
N GLY A 424 -11.75 16.04 -41.78
CA GLY A 424 -10.60 16.06 -40.87
C GLY A 424 -10.11 14.67 -40.45
N GLY A 425 -10.57 13.62 -41.14
CA GLY A 425 -10.15 12.25 -40.89
C GLY A 425 -8.96 11.81 -41.74
N LEU A 426 -8.44 10.62 -41.45
CA LEU A 426 -7.31 10.01 -42.16
C LEU A 426 -7.78 8.80 -42.96
N VAL A 427 -7.15 8.54 -44.10
CA VAL A 427 -7.43 7.33 -44.90
C VAL A 427 -7.30 6.06 -44.05
N SER A 428 -6.38 6.05 -43.08
CA SER A 428 -6.21 4.97 -42.12
C SER A 428 -7.42 4.71 -41.22
N THR A 429 -8.40 5.61 -41.12
CA THR A 429 -9.64 5.39 -40.34
C THR A 429 -10.80 4.84 -41.17
N VAL A 430 -10.63 4.63 -42.48
CA VAL A 430 -11.68 4.12 -43.38
C VAL A 430 -11.75 2.59 -43.29
N SER A 431 -12.37 2.08 -42.22
CA SER A 431 -12.34 0.64 -41.91
C SER A 431 -13.07 -0.27 -42.91
N ASP A 432 -14.00 0.27 -43.70
CA ASP A 432 -14.69 -0.48 -44.77
C ASP A 432 -13.74 -0.98 -45.86
N LEU A 433 -12.56 -0.35 -45.97
CA LEU A 433 -11.51 -0.72 -46.92
C LEU A 433 -10.43 -1.62 -46.31
N TYR A 434 -10.61 -2.07 -45.07
CA TYR A 434 -9.60 -2.90 -44.42
C TYR A 434 -9.55 -4.31 -44.99
N VAL A 435 -8.34 -4.73 -45.31
CA VAL A 435 -7.99 -6.12 -45.61
C VAL A 435 -6.90 -6.58 -44.63
N PRO A 436 -6.81 -7.89 -44.30
CA PRO A 436 -5.72 -8.39 -43.47
C PRO A 436 -4.37 -8.07 -44.09
N PHE A 437 -3.43 -7.52 -43.31
CA PHE A 437 -2.12 -7.14 -43.84
C PHE A 437 -1.36 -8.33 -44.45
N GLU A 438 -1.58 -9.54 -43.94
CA GLU A 438 -1.00 -10.78 -44.47
C GLU A 438 -1.42 -11.10 -45.92
N THR A 439 -2.51 -10.51 -46.40
CA THR A 439 -3.03 -10.75 -47.77
C THR A 439 -2.42 -9.84 -48.83
N THR A 440 -1.58 -8.87 -48.43
CA THR A 440 -0.99 -7.85 -49.31
C THR A 440 0.03 -8.40 -50.32
N GLY A 441 0.57 -9.60 -50.09
CA GLY A 441 1.67 -10.13 -50.90
C GLY A 441 2.96 -9.31 -50.73
N ASP A 442 3.89 -9.43 -51.68
CA ASP A 442 5.22 -8.80 -51.61
C ASP A 442 5.24 -7.33 -52.10
N ASP A 443 4.11 -6.82 -52.62
CA ASP A 443 4.05 -5.55 -53.35
C ASP A 443 4.29 -4.33 -52.44
N PHE A 444 4.01 -4.43 -51.13
CA PHE A 444 4.22 -3.34 -50.18
C PHE A 444 5.71 -2.98 -50.00
N PHE A 445 6.64 -3.88 -50.34
CA PHE A 445 8.08 -3.58 -50.28
C PHE A 445 8.52 -2.49 -51.25
N ALA A 446 7.72 -2.19 -52.28
CA ALA A 446 7.94 -1.06 -53.17
C ALA A 446 7.70 0.30 -52.48
N GLU A 447 6.95 0.32 -51.37
CA GLU A 447 6.64 1.51 -50.58
C GLU A 447 7.61 1.73 -49.41
N ALA A 448 8.67 0.91 -49.29
CA ALA A 448 9.70 1.10 -48.28
C ALA A 448 10.46 2.42 -48.50
N GLU A 449 10.79 3.09 -47.41
CA GLU A 449 11.56 4.34 -47.44
C GLU A 449 12.97 4.08 -48.00
N GLU A 450 13.47 5.04 -48.80
CA GLU A 450 14.86 5.02 -49.24
C GLU A 450 15.79 5.18 -48.04
N ILE A 451 16.86 4.38 -47.97
CA ILE A 451 17.73 4.33 -46.79
C ILE A 451 18.42 5.68 -46.54
N GLU A 452 18.74 6.42 -47.61
CA GLU A 452 19.29 7.76 -47.54
C GLU A 452 18.33 8.73 -46.85
N VAL A 453 17.02 8.58 -47.07
CA VAL A 453 15.97 9.40 -46.43
C VAL A 453 15.87 9.07 -44.94
N VAL A 454 15.93 7.78 -44.59
CA VAL A 454 15.92 7.31 -43.19
C VAL A 454 17.12 7.88 -42.43
N LEU A 455 18.33 7.74 -42.97
CA LEU A 455 19.58 8.17 -42.33
C LEU A 455 19.71 9.70 -42.25
N ALA A 456 19.15 10.44 -43.22
CA ALA A 456 19.16 11.90 -43.21
C ALA A 456 18.33 12.52 -42.06
N GLY A 457 17.42 11.74 -41.47
CA GLY A 457 16.62 12.20 -40.34
C GLY A 457 17.46 12.39 -39.07
N ARG A 458 17.22 13.48 -38.33
CA ARG A 458 18.02 13.84 -37.15
C ARG A 458 18.05 12.71 -36.11
N GLY A 459 19.24 12.15 -35.89
CA GLY A 459 19.49 11.13 -34.87
C GLY A 459 19.18 9.69 -35.30
N TRP A 460 18.65 9.47 -36.50
CA TRP A 460 18.31 8.14 -36.98
C TRP A 460 19.52 7.30 -37.37
N GLU A 461 20.57 7.91 -37.95
CA GLU A 461 21.80 7.21 -38.31
C GLU A 461 22.41 6.44 -37.13
N ALA A 462 22.56 7.08 -35.97
CA ALA A 462 23.10 6.43 -34.77
C ALA A 462 22.22 5.26 -34.29
N ARG A 463 20.90 5.41 -34.39
CA ARG A 463 19.92 4.41 -33.94
C ARG A 463 19.89 3.20 -34.87
N VAL A 464 19.89 3.44 -36.17
CA VAL A 464 19.98 2.42 -37.22
C VAL A 464 21.29 1.66 -37.09
N ASN A 465 22.42 2.34 -36.94
CA ASN A 465 23.73 1.68 -36.75
C ASN A 465 23.78 0.84 -35.47
N THR A 466 23.15 1.31 -34.39
CA THR A 466 23.07 0.55 -33.13
C THR A 466 22.27 -0.73 -33.33
N TRP A 467 21.10 -0.64 -33.96
CA TRP A 467 20.27 -1.81 -34.26
C TRP A 467 20.97 -2.78 -35.22
N LEU A 468 21.61 -2.27 -36.28
CA LEU A 468 22.32 -3.05 -37.29
C LEU A 468 23.51 -3.82 -36.71
N SER A 469 24.17 -3.30 -35.68
CA SER A 469 25.30 -3.98 -35.02
C SER A 469 24.95 -5.34 -34.39
N GLY A 470 23.65 -5.59 -34.17
CA GLY A 470 23.12 -6.87 -33.68
C GLY A 470 22.60 -7.78 -34.79
N GLN A 471 22.81 -7.45 -36.07
CA GLN A 471 22.30 -8.18 -37.22
C GLN A 471 23.42 -8.86 -38.02
N ASP A 472 23.09 -9.94 -38.72
CA ASP A 472 24.03 -10.75 -39.50
C ASP A 472 24.09 -10.34 -41.00
N ARG A 473 23.44 -9.23 -41.38
CA ARG A 473 23.31 -8.78 -42.77
C ARG A 473 23.56 -7.29 -42.93
N GLU A 474 23.77 -6.87 -44.17
CA GLU A 474 24.04 -5.48 -44.52
C GLU A 474 22.76 -4.64 -44.54
N LEU A 475 22.91 -3.32 -44.40
CA LEU A 475 21.77 -2.39 -44.25
C LEU A 475 20.79 -2.44 -45.44
N GLU A 476 21.31 -2.68 -46.63
CA GLU A 476 20.55 -2.76 -47.89
C GLU A 476 19.66 -4.00 -47.97
N ASP A 477 19.93 -5.02 -47.16
CA ASP A 477 19.10 -6.22 -47.07
C ASP A 477 17.79 -5.96 -46.30
N TYR A 478 17.64 -4.79 -45.70
CA TYR A 478 16.48 -4.41 -44.91
C TYR A 478 15.58 -3.38 -45.60
N ALA A 479 14.29 -3.46 -45.34
CA ALA A 479 13.29 -2.50 -45.75
C ALA A 479 12.76 -1.77 -44.52
N PHE A 480 12.73 -0.44 -44.60
CA PHE A 480 12.31 0.45 -43.51
C PHE A 480 10.96 1.06 -43.86
N PHE A 481 10.00 0.92 -42.96
CA PHE A 481 8.68 1.52 -43.10
C PHE A 481 8.43 2.47 -41.96
N THR A 482 8.01 3.70 -42.28
CA THR A 482 7.62 4.67 -41.26
C THR A 482 6.54 4.06 -40.37
N PHE A 483 6.78 4.09 -39.06
CA PHE A 483 5.87 3.63 -38.03
C PHE A 483 5.56 4.76 -37.06
N SER A 484 4.29 5.07 -36.87
CA SER A 484 3.89 6.11 -35.92
C SER A 484 2.79 5.64 -35.00
N THR A 485 2.98 5.89 -33.72
CA THR A 485 1.97 5.76 -32.67
C THR A 485 1.57 7.15 -32.18
N ARG A 486 0.73 7.24 -31.16
CA ARG A 486 0.32 8.54 -30.60
C ARG A 486 1.49 9.33 -30.01
N PHE A 487 2.49 8.66 -29.43
CA PHE A 487 3.60 9.32 -28.72
C PHE A 487 4.97 9.06 -29.31
N VAL A 488 5.09 8.06 -30.19
CA VAL A 488 6.36 7.54 -30.68
C VAL A 488 6.35 7.52 -32.20
N ILE A 489 7.47 7.87 -32.80
CA ILE A 489 7.70 7.75 -34.25
C ILE A 489 8.94 6.88 -34.44
N GLY A 490 8.93 6.03 -35.45
CA GLY A 490 9.90 4.99 -35.67
C GLY A 490 9.91 4.43 -37.08
N TYR A 491 10.67 3.35 -37.22
CA TYR A 491 10.70 2.51 -38.40
C TYR A 491 10.47 1.06 -38.00
N LEU A 492 9.52 0.41 -38.67
CA LEU A 492 9.42 -1.05 -38.70
C LEU A 492 10.37 -1.57 -39.77
N ILE A 493 11.09 -2.64 -39.43
CA ILE A 493 12.15 -3.19 -40.25
C ILE A 493 11.78 -4.60 -40.68
N TYR A 494 11.84 -4.83 -41.98
CA TYR A 494 11.62 -6.13 -42.59
C TYR A 494 12.87 -6.59 -43.32
N ASP A 495 13.18 -7.89 -43.23
CA ASP A 495 14.22 -8.48 -44.06
C ASP A 495 13.67 -8.68 -45.48
N ARG A 496 14.36 -8.13 -46.49
CA ARG A 496 13.91 -8.17 -47.89
C ARG A 496 13.94 -9.58 -48.49
N THR A 497 14.69 -10.50 -47.90
CA THR A 497 14.83 -11.90 -48.36
C THR A 497 13.87 -12.84 -47.68
N THR A 498 13.80 -12.82 -46.34
CA THR A 498 12.88 -13.70 -45.60
C THR A 498 11.45 -13.14 -45.59
N ARG A 499 11.28 -11.85 -45.89
CA ARG A 499 10.02 -11.10 -45.82
C ARG A 499 9.43 -10.99 -44.41
N GLU A 500 10.22 -11.32 -43.39
CA GLU A 500 9.78 -11.29 -42.00
C GLU A 500 10.06 -9.93 -41.36
N HIS A 501 9.19 -9.54 -40.42
CA HIS A 501 9.43 -8.41 -39.53
C HIS A 501 10.55 -8.78 -38.55
N VAL A 502 11.66 -8.03 -38.58
CA VAL A 502 12.89 -8.32 -37.82
C VAL A 502 13.17 -7.32 -36.70
N GLY A 503 12.47 -6.20 -36.66
CA GLY A 503 12.63 -5.25 -35.57
C GLY A 503 11.94 -3.91 -35.75
N ILE A 504 11.99 -3.13 -34.69
CA ILE A 504 11.47 -1.77 -34.63
C ILE A 504 12.53 -0.86 -34.01
N ILE A 505 12.71 0.32 -34.59
CA ILE A 505 13.52 1.39 -34.01
C ILE A 505 12.63 2.61 -33.80
N THR A 506 12.69 3.19 -32.61
CA THR A 506 11.84 4.35 -32.26
C THR A 506 12.67 5.55 -31.82
N ASN A 507 12.06 6.73 -31.80
CA ASN A 507 12.72 7.95 -31.31
C ASN A 507 13.01 7.92 -29.80
N GLU A 508 12.36 7.02 -29.04
CA GLU A 508 12.61 6.79 -27.61
C GLU A 508 13.58 5.65 -27.30
N SER A 509 13.88 4.78 -28.29
CA SER A 509 14.77 3.61 -28.10
C SER A 509 16.23 3.95 -27.76
#